data_AF-A0A2E7U494-F1
#
_entry.id   AF-A0A2E7U494-F1
#
_cell.length_a   1.000
_cell.length_b   1.000
_cell.length_c   1.000
_cell.angle_alpha   90.00
_cell.angle_beta   90.00
_cell.angle_gamma   90.00
#
_symmetry.space_group_name_H-M   'P 1'
#
loop_
_entity.id
_entity.type
_entity.pdbx_description
1 polymer ?
#
loop_
_entity_poly.entity_id
_entity_poly.type
_entity_poly.pdbx_seq_one_letter_code
_entity_poly.pdbx_strand_id
1 'polypeptide(L)'
;MKKPSRLLRSRYCLAIVVLAGGCVSATFVPTQSTPYPPRGMYCEIEVISTGVPEGKRFQELGIVEAEGSAWKSDLEDLLPKMMQEGCLAGGDALIIRSSDTYAEGRDGIPVQRISATVIRWETE
;
A
#
# COMPACT_ATOMS: atom_id res chain seq x y z
N MET A 1 -60.15 33.68 -11.68
CA MET A 1 -60.51 32.25 -11.92
C MET A 1 -59.28 31.50 -12.44
N LYS A 2 -59.12 30.25 -12.00
CA LYS A 2 -57.95 29.35 -12.13
C LYS A 2 -57.66 28.91 -13.57
N LYS A 3 -56.36 28.74 -13.91
CA LYS A 3 -55.80 27.46 -14.40
C LYS A 3 -54.26 27.42 -14.25
N PRO A 4 -53.67 26.22 -14.08
CA PRO A 4 -52.39 26.06 -13.38
C PRO A 4 -51.23 25.58 -14.29
N SER A 5 -50.07 25.48 -13.63
CA SER A 5 -48.95 24.56 -13.88
C SER A 5 -48.17 24.70 -15.20
N ARG A 6 -46.98 25.30 -15.10
CA ARG A 6 -45.77 24.67 -15.63
C ARG A 6 -44.70 24.65 -14.55
N LEU A 7 -44.68 23.54 -13.81
CA LEU A 7 -43.47 23.03 -13.18
C LEU A 7 -42.37 22.99 -14.25
N LEU A 8 -41.53 24.02 -14.29
CA LEU A 8 -40.32 24.00 -15.10
C LEU A 8 -39.31 23.12 -14.36
N ARG A 9 -39.42 21.81 -14.65
CA ARG A 9 -38.37 20.78 -14.66
C ARG A 9 -37.01 21.30 -14.16
N SER A 10 -36.63 21.01 -12.93
CA SER A 10 -35.78 19.85 -12.61
C SER A 10 -34.77 19.54 -13.71
N ARG A 11 -33.55 20.05 -13.56
CA ARG A 11 -32.27 19.36 -13.85
C ARG A 11 -31.16 19.99 -13.02
N TYR A 12 -31.22 19.79 -11.70
CA TYR A 12 -30.02 19.82 -10.88
C TYR A 12 -29.24 18.55 -11.27
N CYS A 13 -28.48 18.62 -12.36
CA CYS A 13 -27.49 17.61 -12.67
C CYS A 13 -26.35 17.78 -11.68
N LEU A 14 -26.57 17.27 -10.46
CA LEU A 14 -25.51 16.91 -9.52
C LEU A 14 -24.68 15.84 -10.24
N ALA A 15 -23.65 16.29 -10.98
CA ALA A 15 -22.63 15.42 -11.50
C ALA A 15 -21.86 14.88 -10.30
N ILE A 16 -22.33 13.75 -9.77
CA ILE A 16 -21.53 12.92 -8.87
C ILE A 16 -20.41 12.37 -9.75
N VAL A 17 -19.29 13.08 -9.82
CA VAL A 17 -18.05 12.53 -10.37
C VAL A 17 -17.62 11.45 -9.38
N VAL A 18 -18.00 10.20 -9.67
CA VAL A 18 -17.39 9.04 -9.04
C VAL A 18 -15.97 9.00 -9.60
N LEU A 19 -15.04 9.66 -8.91
CA LEU A 19 -13.62 9.38 -9.11
C LEU A 19 -13.48 7.89 -8.82
N ALA A 20 -13.26 7.09 -9.86
CA ALA A 20 -12.69 5.76 -9.70
C ALA A 20 -11.31 5.97 -9.07
N GLY A 21 -11.27 6.03 -7.74
CA GLY A 21 -10.07 6.25 -6.96
C GLY A 21 -9.22 4.99 -7.03
N GLY A 22 -7.92 5.15 -7.27
CA GLY A 22 -6.97 4.07 -7.05
C GLY A 22 -6.98 3.70 -5.57
N CYS A 23 -6.99 2.39 -5.30
CA CYS A 23 -6.87 1.86 -3.96
C CYS A 23 -5.42 1.44 -3.72
N VAL A 24 -4.94 1.65 -2.51
CA VAL A 24 -3.65 1.12 -2.04
C VAL A 24 -3.94 0.37 -0.76
N SER A 25 -3.46 -0.86 -0.69
CA SER A 25 -3.51 -1.71 0.49
C SER A 25 -2.11 -2.25 0.77
N ALA A 26 -1.79 -2.46 2.05
CA ALA A 26 -0.61 -3.20 2.45
C ALA A 26 -0.98 -4.13 3.61
N THR A 27 -0.38 -5.31 3.64
CA THR A 27 -0.61 -6.34 4.65
C THR A 27 0.69 -6.94 5.09
N PHE A 28 0.91 -7.00 6.41
CA PHE A 28 2.04 -7.69 7.00
C PHE A 28 1.70 -9.14 7.35
N VAL A 29 2.56 -10.07 6.93
CA VAL A 29 2.50 -11.51 7.20
C VAL A 29 3.73 -11.88 8.04
N PRO A 30 3.57 -12.20 9.34
CA PRO A 30 4.70 -12.56 10.20
C PRO A 30 5.27 -13.91 9.79
N THR A 31 6.60 -14.01 9.72
CA THR A 31 7.30 -15.30 9.51
C THR A 31 7.80 -15.90 10.82
N GLN A 32 7.84 -15.10 11.89
CA GLN A 32 8.19 -15.53 13.24
C GLN A 32 6.97 -15.65 14.15
N SER A 33 7.06 -16.52 15.16
CA SER A 33 6.01 -16.73 16.17
C SER A 33 5.98 -15.65 17.25
N THR A 34 7.12 -14.99 17.51
CA THR A 34 7.23 -13.91 18.50
C THR A 34 7.15 -12.55 17.81
N PRO A 35 6.09 -11.77 18.05
CA PRO A 35 5.99 -10.42 17.51
C PRO A 35 7.00 -9.49 18.19
N TYR A 36 7.63 -8.61 17.39
CA TYR A 36 8.46 -7.53 17.92
C TYR A 36 7.58 -6.38 18.36
N PRO A 37 8.01 -5.59 19.36
CA PRO A 37 7.26 -4.42 19.77
C PRO A 37 7.11 -3.45 18.60
N PRO A 38 5.89 -2.97 18.32
CA PRO A 38 5.63 -2.03 17.23
C PRO A 38 6.40 -0.74 17.46
N ARG A 39 6.90 -0.14 16.38
CA ARG A 39 7.43 1.23 16.40
C ARG A 39 6.30 2.21 16.10
N GLY A 40 6.61 3.50 16.26
CA GLY A 40 5.68 4.56 15.85
C GLY A 40 5.29 4.42 14.38
N MET A 41 4.08 4.85 14.03
CA MET A 41 3.52 4.72 12.67
C MET A 41 4.35 5.43 11.57
N TYR A 42 5.23 6.35 11.97
CA TYR A 42 6.13 7.13 11.11
C TYR A 42 7.59 6.88 11.49
N CYS A 43 7.95 5.63 11.78
CA CYS A 43 9.34 5.29 12.06
C CYS A 43 10.21 5.46 10.81
N GLU A 44 11.49 5.74 11.02
CA GLU A 44 12.48 5.69 9.95
C GLU A 44 12.79 4.23 9.66
N ILE A 45 12.40 3.76 8.46
CA ILE A 45 12.67 2.42 7.95
C ILE A 45 13.44 2.56 6.64
N GLU A 46 14.54 1.82 6.52
CA GLU A 46 15.38 1.84 5.31
C GLU A 46 14.75 0.96 4.22
N VAL A 47 14.77 1.39 2.96
CA VAL A 47 14.28 0.58 1.83
C VAL A 47 15.47 0.11 1.00
N ILE A 48 15.65 -1.21 0.92
CA ILE A 48 16.77 -1.87 0.27
C ILE A 48 16.27 -2.61 -0.97
N SER A 49 16.77 -2.21 -2.14
CA SER A 49 16.45 -2.85 -3.43
C SER A 49 17.61 -3.63 -4.04
N THR A 50 18.86 -3.36 -3.62
CA THR A 50 20.09 -3.88 -4.24
C THR A 50 20.70 -5.08 -3.49
N GLY A 51 19.99 -5.62 -2.50
CA GLY A 51 20.50 -6.66 -1.60
C GLY A 51 21.09 -6.10 -0.31
N VAL A 52 21.18 -6.95 0.71
CA VAL A 52 21.59 -6.57 2.07
C VAL A 52 23.07 -6.18 2.09
N PRO A 53 23.45 -5.08 2.77
CA PRO A 53 24.85 -4.67 2.91
C PRO A 53 25.74 -5.80 3.49
N GLU A 54 26.90 -6.00 2.88
CA GLU A 54 27.86 -7.01 3.34
C GLU A 54 28.29 -6.76 4.79
N GLY A 55 28.34 -7.82 5.59
CA GLY A 55 28.74 -7.76 7.00
C GLY A 55 27.64 -7.38 7.99
N LYS A 56 26.47 -6.93 7.53
CA LYS A 56 25.31 -6.73 8.43
C LYS A 56 24.52 -8.01 8.61
N ARG A 57 24.26 -8.36 9.87
CA ARG A 57 23.30 -9.41 10.22
C ARG A 57 21.93 -8.81 10.47
N PHE A 58 20.91 -9.55 10.07
CA PHE A 58 19.54 -9.13 10.24
C PHE A 58 18.67 -10.34 10.55
N GLN A 59 17.59 -10.05 11.26
CA GLN A 59 16.56 -11.00 11.55
C GLN A 59 15.32 -10.66 10.72
N GLU A 60 14.81 -11.63 9.98
CA GLU A 60 13.57 -11.48 9.23
C GLU A 60 12.37 -11.52 10.18
N LEU A 61 11.55 -10.46 10.17
CA LEU A 61 10.32 -10.38 10.99
C LEU A 61 9.10 -10.95 10.25
N GLY A 62 9.05 -10.72 8.94
CA GLY A 62 7.93 -11.14 8.11
C GLY A 62 8.01 -10.56 6.71
N ILE A 63 6.92 -10.71 5.97
CA ILE A 63 6.76 -10.23 4.61
C ILE A 63 5.64 -9.19 4.62
N VAL A 64 5.88 -8.05 4.00
CA VAL A 64 4.85 -7.05 3.70
C VAL A 64 4.50 -7.16 2.23
N GLU A 65 3.22 -7.29 1.94
CA GLU A 65 2.67 -7.30 0.58
C GLU A 65 1.82 -6.05 0.41
N ALA A 66 2.12 -5.25 -0.61
CA ALA A 66 1.33 -4.10 -0.97
C ALA A 66 0.76 -4.24 -2.36
N GLU A 67 -0.47 -3.77 -2.52
CA GLU A 67 -1.19 -3.80 -3.79
C GLU A 67 -1.81 -2.43 -4.06
N GLY A 68 -1.56 -1.94 -5.27
CA GLY A 68 -2.01 -0.66 -5.76
C GLY A 68 -2.75 -0.82 -7.08
N SER A 69 -3.89 -0.14 -7.25
CA SER A 69 -4.72 -0.26 -8.44
C SER A 69 -4.98 1.07 -9.15
N ALA A 70 -5.29 0.97 -10.45
CA ALA A 70 -5.61 2.08 -11.33
C ALA A 70 -4.46 3.09 -11.43
N TRP A 71 -4.64 4.32 -10.91
CA TRP A 71 -3.61 5.36 -10.93
C TRP A 71 -2.72 5.37 -9.68
N LYS A 72 -2.98 4.49 -8.70
CA LYS A 72 -2.15 4.31 -7.51
C LYS A 72 -1.41 2.98 -7.51
N SER A 73 -0.89 2.62 -8.68
CA SER A 73 -0.18 1.37 -8.90
C SER A 73 1.32 1.60 -9.07
N ASP A 74 1.85 2.75 -8.62
CA ASP A 74 3.27 3.04 -8.66
C ASP A 74 3.92 2.72 -7.30
N LEU A 75 5.21 2.38 -7.34
CA LEU A 75 6.01 2.10 -6.15
C LEU A 75 5.94 3.26 -5.13
N GLU A 76 5.92 4.51 -5.59
CA GLU A 76 5.84 5.70 -4.74
C GLU A 76 4.52 5.78 -3.94
N ASP A 77 3.43 5.23 -4.47
CA ASP A 77 2.14 5.17 -3.78
C ASP A 77 2.09 4.01 -2.77
N LEU A 78 2.76 2.90 -3.09
CA LEU A 78 2.79 1.68 -2.29
C LEU A 78 3.77 1.77 -1.12
N LEU A 79 4.94 2.38 -1.33
CA LEU A 79 6.02 2.47 -0.34
C LEU A 79 5.57 3.04 0.99
N PRO A 80 4.84 4.18 1.08
CA PRO A 80 4.41 4.71 2.37
C PRO A 80 3.58 3.73 3.20
N LYS A 81 2.75 2.92 2.53
CA LYS A 81 1.93 1.89 3.19
C LYS A 81 2.77 0.69 3.63
N MET A 82 3.71 0.25 2.81
CA MET A 82 4.66 -0.79 3.17
C MET A 82 5.53 -0.39 4.37
N MET A 83 6.02 0.85 4.37
CA MET A 83 6.82 1.42 5.46
C MET A 83 6.01 1.50 6.75
N GLN A 84 4.75 1.93 6.68
CA GLN A 84 3.85 1.96 7.82
C GLN A 84 3.69 0.57 8.45
N GLU A 85 3.39 -0.45 7.65
CA GLU A 85 3.24 -1.83 8.13
C GLU A 85 4.57 -2.38 8.68
N GLY A 86 5.70 -2.10 8.03
CA GLY A 86 7.03 -2.48 8.50
C GLY A 86 7.38 -1.85 9.86
N CYS A 87 7.01 -0.59 10.08
CA CYS A 87 7.16 0.09 11.37
C CYS A 87 6.29 -0.57 12.46
N LEU A 88 5.02 -0.84 12.16
CA LEU A 88 4.11 -1.52 13.08
C LEU A 88 4.58 -2.95 13.40
N ALA A 89 5.29 -3.60 12.48
CA ALA A 89 5.93 -4.89 12.71
C ALA A 89 7.23 -4.82 13.54
N GLY A 90 7.73 -3.61 13.84
CA GLY A 90 8.95 -3.40 14.61
C GLY A 90 10.25 -3.52 13.79
N GLY A 91 10.17 -3.31 12.48
CA GLY A 91 11.29 -3.38 11.55
C GLY A 91 12.21 -2.15 11.55
N ASP A 92 13.41 -2.35 11.02
CA ASP A 92 14.42 -1.32 10.73
C ASP A 92 14.63 -1.12 9.22
N ALA A 93 14.37 -2.14 8.40
CA ALA A 93 14.43 -2.03 6.95
C ALA A 93 13.42 -2.93 6.23
N LEU A 94 13.12 -2.58 4.99
CA LEU A 94 12.36 -3.35 4.01
C LEU A 94 13.29 -3.78 2.87
N ILE A 95 13.35 -5.08 2.57
CA ILE A 95 14.09 -5.60 1.41
C ILE A 95 13.07 -5.95 0.32
N ILE A 96 13.06 -5.20 -0.79
CA ILE A 96 12.17 -5.48 -1.91
C ILE A 96 12.51 -6.84 -2.52
N ARG A 97 11.52 -7.72 -2.65
CA ARG A 97 11.69 -9.07 -3.21
C ARG A 97 11.16 -9.20 -4.63
N SER A 98 9.94 -8.73 -4.85
CA SER A 98 9.28 -8.80 -6.15
C SER A 98 8.40 -7.58 -6.39
N SER A 99 8.22 -7.28 -7.67
CA SER A 99 7.29 -6.27 -8.14
C SER A 99 6.61 -6.84 -9.39
N ASP A 100 5.37 -7.26 -9.22
CA ASP A 100 4.56 -7.86 -10.26
C ASP A 100 3.49 -6.87 -10.72
N THR A 101 3.24 -6.80 -12.02
CA THR A 101 2.16 -5.97 -12.58
C THR A 101 1.25 -6.85 -13.40
N TYR A 102 -0.04 -6.79 -13.11
CA TYR A 102 -1.06 -7.56 -13.82
C TYR A 102 -2.31 -6.70 -14.04
N ALA A 103 -3.23 -7.18 -14.87
CA ALA A 103 -4.49 -6.52 -15.13
C ALA A 103 -5.63 -7.31 -14.48
N GLU A 104 -6.48 -6.63 -13.71
CA GLU A 104 -7.61 -7.25 -13.02
C GLU A 104 -8.96 -6.76 -13.59
N GLY A 105 -9.95 -7.66 -13.59
CA GLY A 105 -11.30 -7.38 -14.05
C GLY A 105 -11.47 -7.37 -15.58
N ARG A 106 -12.72 -7.18 -16.02
CA ARG A 106 -13.05 -7.12 -17.46
C ARG A 106 -12.49 -5.88 -18.16
N ASP A 107 -12.25 -4.82 -17.40
CA ASP A 107 -11.77 -3.53 -17.93
C ASP A 107 -10.23 -3.43 -17.95
N GLY A 108 -9.52 -4.47 -17.49
CA GLY A 108 -8.06 -4.52 -17.53
C GLY A 108 -7.39 -3.48 -16.64
N ILE A 109 -7.90 -3.29 -15.42
CA ILE A 109 -7.37 -2.29 -14.49
C ILE A 109 -5.95 -2.70 -14.11
N PRO A 110 -4.93 -1.85 -14.30
CA PRO A 110 -3.58 -2.17 -13.89
C PRO A 110 -3.53 -2.27 -12.37
N VAL A 111 -2.94 -3.37 -11.90
CA VAL A 111 -2.66 -3.64 -10.50
C VAL A 111 -1.18 -3.94 -10.38
N GLN A 112 -0.52 -3.23 -9.47
CA GLN A 112 0.86 -3.50 -9.09
C GLN A 112 0.89 -4.12 -7.70
N ARG A 113 1.57 -5.26 -7.59
CA ARG A 113 1.80 -5.96 -6.32
C ARG A 113 3.29 -5.97 -6.03
N ILE A 114 3.66 -5.51 -4.85
CA ILE A 114 5.06 -5.47 -4.41
C ILE A 114 5.17 -6.24 -3.11
N SER A 115 6.16 -7.11 -3.02
CA SER A 115 6.48 -7.82 -1.78
C SER A 115 7.84 -7.37 -1.27
N ALA A 116 7.93 -7.16 0.04
CA ALA A 116 9.18 -6.85 0.72
C ALA A 116 9.32 -7.64 2.02
N THR A 117 10.54 -8.06 2.34
CA THR A 117 10.86 -8.63 3.63
C THR A 117 11.07 -7.52 4.64
N VAL A 118 10.37 -7.56 5.77
CA VAL A 118 10.61 -6.68 6.91
C VAL A 118 11.72 -7.30 7.76
N ILE A 119 12.79 -6.54 8.00
CA ILE A 119 13.93 -6.99 8.78
C ILE A 119 14.20 -6.09 9.97
N ARG A 120 14.85 -6.66 10.98
CA ARG A 120 15.45 -5.95 12.11
C ARG A 120 16.96 -6.14 12.07
N TRP A 121 17.73 -5.09 12.28
CA TRP A 121 19.19 -5.23 12.36
C TRP A 121 19.55 -5.93 13.66
N GLU A 122 20.45 -6.92 13.57
CA GLU A 122 21.10 -7.44 14.76
C GLU A 122 22.13 -6.40 15.21
N THR A 123 21.96 -5.88 16.43
CA THR A 123 23.01 -5.07 17.06
C THR A 123 24.14 -6.02 17.45
N GLU A 124 25.36 -5.73 16.98
CA GLU A 124 26.59 -6.45 17.36
C GLU A 124 26.82 -6.47 18.88
#